data_AF-A0A353VRA2-F1
#
_entry.id   AF-A0A353VRA2-F1
#
_cell.length_a   1.000
_cell.length_b   1.000
_cell.length_c   1.000
_cell.angle_alpha   90.00
_cell.angle_beta   90.00
_cell.angle_gamma   90.00
#
_symmetry.space_group_name_H-M   'P 1'
#
loop_
_entity.id
_entity.type
_entity.pdbx_description
1 polymer ?
#
loop_
_entity_poly.entity_id
_entity_poly.type
_entity_poly.pdbx_seq_one_letter_code
_entity_poly.pdbx_strand_id
1 'polypeptide(L)'
;MNTIEVFETGKVVQVPGSWNEMTPKQVRGVFRIFEWCLRHGKSPLDFNVRVLWMLLGVKRTVRGWFTDIFNGDQGSLRDENVYRMCERFLGFLFLEESAALTFDSVANPMPVVRSGLVWLHGPGELLQDLTFGEFRHASAAVNRFFKNHDVADLDECIAFLYRKRSRKANRAGRMVPDVDQRNARRHIHRAS
;
A
#
# COMPACT_ATOMS: atom_id res chain seq x y z
N MET A 1 5.38 3.97 17.61
CA MET A 1 6.47 3.17 17.05
C MET A 1 6.92 2.21 18.13
N ASN A 2 6.97 0.91 17.83
CA ASN A 2 7.35 -0.10 18.82
C ASN A 2 8.81 -0.50 18.63
N THR A 3 9.55 -0.65 19.74
CA THR A 3 10.96 -1.06 19.71
C THR A 3 11.07 -2.53 20.08
N ILE A 4 11.66 -3.34 19.21
CA ILE A 4 11.97 -4.74 19.48
C ILE A 4 13.48 -4.87 19.58
N GLU A 5 13.94 -5.37 20.72
CA GLU A 5 15.33 -5.77 20.91
C GLU A 5 15.47 -7.26 20.59
N VAL A 6 16.24 -7.58 19.55
CA VAL A 6 16.57 -8.97 19.23
C VAL A 6 17.75 -9.39 20.09
N PHE A 7 17.46 -9.98 21.26
CA PHE A 7 18.43 -10.31 22.30
C PHE A 7 19.64 -11.13 21.82
N GLU A 8 19.49 -11.97 20.78
CA GLU A 8 20.60 -12.79 20.25
C GLU A 8 21.57 -12.03 19.34
N THR A 9 21.19 -10.87 18.80
CA THR A 9 22.02 -10.09 17.87
C THR A 9 22.30 -8.66 18.32
N GLY A 10 21.73 -8.23 19.46
CA GLY A 10 21.82 -6.85 19.96
C GLY A 10 21.19 -5.82 19.02
N LYS A 11 20.40 -6.25 18.04
CA LYS A 11 19.79 -5.36 17.06
C LYS A 11 18.48 -4.81 17.62
N VAL A 12 18.44 -3.49 17.75
CA VAL A 12 17.23 -2.73 18.03
C VAL A 12 16.53 -2.46 16.70
N VAL A 13 15.34 -3.01 16.51
CA VAL A 13 14.52 -2.80 15.33
C VAL A 13 13.26 -2.05 15.72
N GLN A 14 12.96 -0.97 15.00
CA GLN A 14 11.71 -0.25 15.17
C GLN A 14 10.65 -0.81 14.23
N VAL A 15 9.56 -1.29 14.81
CA VAL A 15 8.41 -1.84 14.11
C VAL A 15 7.26 -0.82 14.18
N PRO A 16 6.71 -0.40 13.03
CA PRO A 16 5.54 0.48 12.99
C PRO A 16 4.34 -0.16 13.69
N GLY A 17 3.65 0.62 14.53
CA GLY A 17 2.39 0.23 15.16
C GLY A 17 1.14 0.75 14.44
N SER A 18 1.32 1.55 13.37
CA SER A 18 0.24 2.08 12.53
C SER A 18 0.74 2.36 11.11
N TRP A 19 -0.17 2.61 10.17
CA TRP A 19 0.17 2.99 8.80
C TRP A 19 0.94 4.31 8.71
N ASN A 20 0.64 5.28 9.59
CA ASN A 20 1.32 6.58 9.62
C ASN A 20 2.79 6.50 10.02
N GLU A 21 3.17 5.46 10.77
CA GLU A 21 4.54 5.21 11.19
C GLU A 21 5.36 4.46 10.12
N MET A 22 4.69 3.92 9.09
CA MET A 22 5.37 3.23 8.01
C MET A 22 5.97 4.22 7.00
N THR A 23 7.16 3.89 6.52
CA THR A 23 7.73 4.57 5.36
C THR A 23 6.96 4.23 4.08
N PRO A 24 6.93 5.11 3.06
CA PRO A 24 6.31 4.81 1.77
C PRO A 24 6.85 3.54 1.08
N LYS A 25 8.09 3.14 1.38
CA LYS A 25 8.66 1.87 0.89
C LYS A 25 8.03 0.66 1.58
N GLN A 26 7.82 0.72 2.89
CA GLN A 26 7.17 -0.35 3.67
C GLN A 26 5.71 -0.50 3.24
N VAL A 27 4.94 0.59 3.15
CA VAL A 27 3.53 0.55 2.70
C VAL A 27 3.40 -0.15 1.34
N ARG A 28 4.20 0.26 0.35
CA ARG A 28 4.22 -0.40 -0.97
C ARG A 28 4.61 -1.87 -0.89
N GLY A 29 5.51 -2.23 0.02
CA GLY A 29 5.89 -3.61 0.28
C GLY A 29 4.74 -4.44 0.83
N VAL A 30 3.97 -3.90 1.80
CA VAL A 30 2.78 -4.56 2.34
C VAL A 30 1.76 -4.84 1.23
N PHE A 31 1.41 -3.85 0.41
CA PHE A 31 0.47 -4.05 -0.70
C PHE A 31 0.95 -5.08 -1.73
N ARG A 32 2.26 -5.13 -2.03
CA ARG A 32 2.83 -6.17 -2.92
C ARG A 32 2.73 -7.57 -2.31
N ILE A 33 2.98 -7.71 -1.02
CA ILE A 33 2.84 -8.99 -0.32
C ILE A 33 1.36 -9.39 -0.31
N PHE A 34 0.45 -8.44 -0.08
CA PHE A 34 -1.00 -8.68 -0.09
C PHE A 34 -1.47 -9.21 -1.45
N GLU A 35 -1.12 -8.51 -2.53
CA GLU A 35 -1.44 -8.94 -3.90
C GLU A 35 -0.86 -10.33 -4.22
N TRP A 36 0.40 -10.58 -3.83
CA TRP A 36 1.02 -11.88 -4.02
C TRP A 36 0.27 -12.98 -3.26
N CYS A 37 -0.12 -12.74 -2.01
CA CYS A 37 -0.89 -13.69 -1.21
C CYS A 37 -2.27 -13.97 -1.81
N LEU A 38 -2.98 -12.94 -2.28
CA LEU A 38 -4.28 -13.11 -2.97
C LEU A 38 -4.15 -13.98 -4.21
N ARG A 39 -3.15 -13.72 -5.07
CA ARG A 39 -2.92 -14.50 -6.30
C ARG A 39 -2.56 -15.96 -6.04
N HIS A 40 -1.96 -16.27 -4.89
CA HIS A 40 -1.50 -17.62 -4.54
C HIS A 40 -2.41 -18.31 -3.50
N GLY A 41 -3.56 -17.72 -3.15
CA GLY A 41 -4.50 -18.27 -2.17
C GLY A 41 -3.87 -18.53 -0.80
N LYS A 42 -2.95 -17.66 -0.36
CA LYS A 42 -2.24 -17.82 0.91
C LYS A 42 -3.08 -17.36 2.09
N SER A 43 -2.83 -17.95 3.24
CA SER A 43 -3.56 -17.63 4.47
C SER A 43 -3.24 -16.19 4.94
N PRO A 44 -4.15 -15.54 5.70
CA PRO A 44 -3.86 -14.25 6.35
C PRO A 44 -2.64 -14.32 7.28
N LEU A 45 -2.41 -15.47 7.92
CA LEU A 45 -1.24 -15.70 8.74
C LEU A 45 0.06 -15.67 7.92
N ASP A 46 0.08 -16.33 6.75
CA ASP A 46 1.23 -16.27 5.83
C ASP A 46 1.55 -14.84 5.40
N PHE A 47 0.52 -14.03 5.18
CA PHE A 47 0.67 -12.61 4.88
C PHE A 47 1.31 -11.86 6.06
N ASN A 48 0.77 -12.02 7.27
CA ASN A 48 1.28 -11.36 8.48
C ASN A 48 2.74 -11.70 8.74
N VAL A 49 3.10 -12.97 8.64
CA VAL A 49 4.49 -13.43 8.81
C VAL A 49 5.40 -12.75 7.79
N ARG A 50 5.01 -12.71 6.50
CA ARG A 50 5.81 -12.04 5.45
C ARG A 50 5.98 -10.55 5.68
N VAL A 51 4.92 -9.87 6.12
CA VAL A 51 4.98 -8.44 6.44
C VAL A 51 5.89 -8.19 7.65
N LEU A 52 5.77 -9.01 8.70
CA LEU A 52 6.64 -8.93 9.88
C LEU A 52 8.12 -9.05 9.47
N TRP A 53 8.47 -10.03 8.64
CA TRP A 53 9.84 -10.18 8.16
C TRP A 53 10.35 -9.03 7.31
N MET A 54 9.48 -8.47 6.47
CA MET A 54 9.79 -7.28 5.69
C MET A 54 10.09 -6.09 6.61
N LEU A 55 9.29 -5.89 7.67
CA LEU A 55 9.49 -4.82 8.65
C LEU A 55 10.76 -5.05 9.48
N LEU A 56 11.06 -6.30 9.83
CA LEU A 56 12.29 -6.68 10.55
C LEU A 56 13.55 -6.63 9.68
N GLY A 57 13.41 -6.46 8.36
CA GLY A 57 14.54 -6.35 7.43
C GLY A 57 15.32 -7.67 7.24
N VAL A 58 14.72 -8.81 7.58
CA VAL A 58 15.36 -10.13 7.46
C VAL A 58 15.32 -10.57 6.01
N LYS A 59 16.44 -10.39 5.29
CA LYS A 59 16.56 -10.68 3.86
C LYS A 59 16.88 -12.15 3.52
N ARG A 60 17.05 -13.04 4.50
CA ARG A 60 17.49 -14.43 4.24
C ARG A 60 16.30 -15.38 4.10
N THR A 61 16.23 -16.00 2.92
CA THR A 61 15.67 -17.32 2.64
C THR A 61 14.28 -17.60 3.24
N VAL A 62 13.31 -16.75 2.93
CA VAL A 62 11.88 -16.98 3.19
C VAL A 62 11.43 -18.39 2.76
N ARG A 63 12.07 -18.98 1.73
CA ARG A 63 11.72 -20.32 1.24
C ARG A 63 12.17 -21.47 2.13
N GLY A 64 13.30 -21.33 2.83
CA GLY A 64 13.88 -22.39 3.68
C GLY A 64 13.35 -22.37 5.11
N TRP A 65 13.15 -21.18 5.67
CA TRP A 65 12.58 -21.06 7.01
C TRP A 65 11.07 -21.38 7.04
N PHE A 66 10.31 -21.04 5.99
CA PHE A 66 8.90 -21.46 5.88
C PHE A 66 8.78 -22.98 5.75
N THR A 67 9.66 -23.67 5.02
CA THR A 67 9.66 -25.13 5.01
C THR A 67 10.01 -25.69 6.39
N ASP A 68 10.88 -25.03 7.16
CA ASP A 68 11.24 -25.49 8.51
C ASP A 68 10.15 -25.25 9.57
N ILE A 69 9.39 -24.14 9.48
CA ILE A 69 8.17 -23.91 10.29
C ILE A 69 7.15 -25.03 10.05
N PHE A 70 6.85 -25.29 8.78
CA PHE A 70 5.79 -26.22 8.42
C PHE A 70 6.19 -27.71 8.54
N ASN A 71 7.49 -28.03 8.71
CA ASN A 71 8.00 -29.41 8.79
C ASN A 71 8.24 -29.95 10.23
N GLY A 72 7.87 -29.21 11.28
CA GLY A 72 7.23 -29.83 12.44
C GLY A 72 8.05 -30.65 13.46
N ASP A 73 9.30 -30.29 13.82
CA ASP A 73 9.98 -31.00 14.94
C ASP A 73 10.52 -30.07 16.07
N GLN A 74 10.65 -28.76 15.82
CA GLN A 74 10.86 -27.71 16.85
C GLN A 74 9.96 -26.47 16.65
N GLY A 75 8.91 -26.61 15.83
CA GLY A 75 8.09 -25.50 15.31
C GLY A 75 7.16 -24.86 16.34
N SER A 76 6.51 -25.62 17.23
CA SER A 76 5.33 -25.13 17.96
C SER A 76 5.56 -23.86 18.81
N LEU A 77 6.60 -23.82 19.64
CA LEU A 77 6.90 -22.66 20.50
C LEU A 77 7.38 -21.44 19.69
N ARG A 78 8.11 -21.67 18.59
CA ARG A 78 8.56 -20.59 17.70
C ARG A 78 7.40 -20.02 16.90
N ASP A 79 6.50 -20.88 16.46
CA ASP A 79 5.30 -20.52 15.71
C ASP A 79 4.31 -19.75 16.59
N GLU A 80 4.15 -20.16 17.86
CA GLU A 80 3.36 -19.40 18.84
C GLU A 80 3.93 -18.00 19.10
N ASN A 81 5.25 -17.88 19.24
CA ASN A 81 5.88 -16.58 19.47
C ASN A 81 5.73 -15.65 18.25
N VAL A 82 5.88 -16.19 17.04
CA VAL A 82 5.67 -15.45 15.78
C VAL A 82 4.21 -15.04 15.64
N TYR A 83 3.26 -15.92 16.00
CA TYR A 83 1.84 -15.60 16.01
C TYR A 83 1.52 -14.46 16.99
N ARG A 84 2.00 -14.53 18.23
CA ARG A 84 1.83 -13.47 19.23
C ARG A 84 2.45 -12.14 18.78
N MET A 85 3.58 -12.18 18.08
CA MET A 85 4.17 -10.99 17.49
C MET A 85 3.30 -10.42 16.36
N CYS A 86 2.76 -11.27 15.50
CA CYS A 86 1.86 -10.84 14.42
C CYS A 86 0.59 -10.20 14.97
N GLU A 87 -0.09 -10.80 15.95
CA GLU A 87 -1.27 -10.18 16.57
C GLU A 87 -0.94 -8.84 17.23
N ARG A 88 0.15 -8.78 17.99
CA ARG A 88 0.53 -7.56 18.72
C ARG A 88 0.95 -6.41 17.80
N PHE A 89 1.66 -6.69 16.71
CA PHE A 89 2.22 -5.65 15.85
C PHE A 89 1.42 -5.39 14.59
N LEU A 90 0.69 -6.36 14.06
CA LEU A 90 0.05 -6.29 12.74
C LEU A 90 -1.48 -6.33 12.81
N GLY A 91 -2.08 -6.36 14.00
CA GLY A 91 -3.53 -6.34 14.16
C GLY A 91 -4.20 -5.16 13.44
N PHE A 92 -3.52 -4.01 13.32
CA PHE A 92 -4.04 -2.84 12.62
C PHE A 92 -4.13 -2.98 11.09
N LEU A 93 -3.53 -4.01 10.48
CA LEU A 93 -3.51 -4.17 9.01
C LEU A 93 -4.84 -4.68 8.45
N PHE A 94 -5.65 -5.36 9.25
CA PHE A 94 -6.89 -5.98 8.82
C PHE A 94 -8.10 -5.41 9.55
N LEU A 95 -9.22 -5.36 8.83
CA LEU A 95 -10.51 -5.16 9.46
C LEU A 95 -10.96 -6.50 10.06
N GLU A 96 -11.32 -6.52 11.35
CA GLU A 96 -11.70 -7.73 12.08
C GLU A 96 -12.80 -8.55 11.39
N GLU A 97 -13.68 -7.88 10.64
CA GLU A 97 -14.88 -8.49 10.05
C GLU A 97 -14.71 -9.01 8.61
N SER A 98 -13.72 -8.54 7.84
CA SER A 98 -13.72 -8.78 6.38
C SER A 98 -12.41 -9.30 5.78
N ALA A 99 -11.37 -9.56 6.57
CA ALA A 99 -10.02 -9.90 6.07
C ALA A 99 -9.50 -8.91 4.99
N ALA A 100 -10.14 -7.74 4.88
CA ALA A 100 -9.75 -6.68 3.98
C ALA A 100 -8.68 -5.84 4.65
N LEU A 101 -7.68 -5.47 3.86
CA LEU A 101 -6.60 -4.61 4.34
C LEU A 101 -7.16 -3.21 4.61
N THR A 102 -6.96 -2.70 5.81
CA THR A 102 -7.32 -1.32 6.17
C THR A 102 -6.19 -0.39 5.73
N PHE A 103 -6.54 0.82 5.29
CA PHE A 103 -5.55 1.88 5.09
C PHE A 103 -6.14 3.19 5.59
N ASP A 104 -5.66 3.65 6.74
CA ASP A 104 -6.18 4.81 7.47
C ASP A 104 -5.20 6.01 7.45
N SER A 105 -4.07 5.87 6.75
CA SER A 105 -3.08 6.93 6.66
C SER A 105 -3.51 8.02 5.68
N VAL A 106 -3.21 9.26 6.05
CA VAL A 106 -3.51 10.44 5.23
C VAL A 106 -2.33 10.86 4.35
N ALA A 107 -1.17 10.24 4.56
CA ALA A 107 0.00 10.43 3.72
C ALA A 107 -0.15 9.63 2.42
N ASN A 108 0.25 10.21 1.28
CA ASN A 108 0.29 9.47 0.03
C ASN A 108 1.59 8.65 -0.05
N PRO A 109 1.56 7.30 0.01
CA PRO A 109 2.76 6.46 -0.08
C PRO A 109 3.31 6.38 -1.52
N MET A 110 2.58 6.89 -2.50
CA MET A 110 2.92 6.84 -3.92
C MET A 110 2.79 8.23 -4.58
N PRO A 111 3.52 9.26 -4.13
CA PRO A 111 3.41 10.60 -4.71
C PRO A 111 3.86 10.64 -6.19
N VAL A 112 4.74 9.72 -6.58
CA VAL A 112 5.22 9.58 -7.96
C VAL A 112 5.20 8.10 -8.34
N VAL A 113 4.54 7.80 -9.45
CA VAL A 113 4.41 6.45 -9.99
C VAL A 113 4.98 6.41 -11.40
N ARG A 114 5.69 5.34 -11.73
CA ARG A 114 6.15 5.08 -13.09
C ARG A 114 5.15 4.16 -13.78
N SER A 115 4.56 4.64 -14.86
CA SER A 115 3.78 3.82 -15.79
C SER A 115 4.53 3.74 -17.12
N GLY A 116 5.09 2.56 -17.43
CA GLY A 116 5.96 2.33 -18.59
C GLY A 116 7.17 3.28 -18.63
N LEU A 117 7.22 4.15 -19.65
CA LEU A 117 8.27 5.15 -19.87
C LEU A 117 7.94 6.51 -19.25
N VAL A 118 6.80 6.65 -18.59
CA VAL A 118 6.27 7.91 -18.09
C VAL A 118 6.28 7.94 -16.57
N TRP A 119 6.66 9.09 -16.02
CA TRP A 119 6.46 9.42 -14.62
C TRP A 119 5.17 10.21 -14.44
N LEU A 120 4.30 9.69 -13.59
CA LEU A 120 3.04 10.30 -13.19
C LEU A 120 3.16 10.83 -11.77
N HIS A 121 2.68 12.05 -11.58
CA HIS A 121 2.68 12.74 -10.30
C HIS A 121 1.27 12.73 -9.73
N GLY A 122 1.13 12.16 -8.54
CA GLY A 122 -0.10 12.08 -7.77
C GLY A 122 -0.34 13.34 -6.93
N PRO A 123 -1.42 13.34 -6.12
CA PRO A 123 -1.65 14.37 -5.11
C PRO A 123 -0.62 14.26 -3.96
N GLY A 124 -0.41 15.37 -3.28
CA GLY A 124 0.31 15.45 -2.02
C GLY A 124 -0.46 14.86 -0.85
N GLU A 125 0.07 15.07 0.35
CA GLU A 125 -0.57 14.66 1.59
C GLU A 125 -1.92 15.37 1.78
N LEU A 126 -2.88 14.71 2.45
CA LEU A 126 -4.19 15.29 2.75
C LEU A 126 -5.00 15.73 1.51
N LEU A 127 -4.56 15.38 0.30
CA LEU A 127 -5.15 15.85 -0.96
C LEU A 127 -5.23 17.38 -1.07
N GLN A 128 -4.37 18.12 -0.35
CA GLN A 128 -4.43 19.59 -0.26
C GLN A 128 -4.14 20.30 -1.58
N ASP A 129 -3.45 19.62 -2.50
CA ASP A 129 -3.04 20.13 -3.81
C ASP A 129 -4.00 19.68 -4.94
N LEU A 130 -5.22 19.29 -4.58
CA LEU A 130 -6.31 19.04 -5.52
C LEU A 130 -7.24 20.25 -5.64
N THR A 131 -7.68 20.51 -6.87
CA THR A 131 -8.81 21.40 -7.11
C THR A 131 -10.13 20.70 -6.72
N PHE A 132 -11.16 21.49 -6.39
CA PHE A 132 -12.49 20.95 -6.08
C PHE A 132 -13.06 20.09 -7.23
N GLY A 133 -12.80 20.49 -8.49
CA GLY A 133 -13.21 19.72 -9.66
C GLY A 133 -12.57 18.34 -9.70
N GLU A 134 -11.26 18.24 -9.47
CA GLU A 134 -10.53 16.97 -9.44
C GLU A 134 -11.02 16.06 -8.32
N PHE A 135 -11.21 16.61 -7.11
CA PHE A 135 -11.73 15.86 -5.98
C PHE A 135 -13.12 15.28 -6.27
N ARG A 136 -14.05 16.12 -6.78
CA ARG A 136 -15.40 15.69 -7.13
C ARG A 136 -15.39 14.58 -8.19
N HIS A 137 -14.52 14.69 -9.19
CA HIS A 137 -14.38 13.70 -10.25
C HIS A 137 -13.83 12.37 -9.72
N ALA A 138 -12.73 12.39 -8.96
CA ALA A 138 -12.14 11.20 -8.37
C ALA A 138 -13.13 10.50 -7.41
N SER A 139 -13.82 11.26 -6.57
CA SER A 139 -14.85 10.72 -5.66
C SER A 139 -16.01 10.09 -6.44
N ALA A 140 -16.50 10.75 -7.49
CA ALA A 140 -17.56 10.19 -8.32
C ALA A 140 -17.14 8.88 -9.02
N ALA A 141 -15.92 8.83 -9.57
CA ALA A 141 -15.38 7.64 -10.22
C ALA A 141 -15.25 6.45 -9.25
N VAL A 142 -14.70 6.67 -8.05
CA VAL A 142 -14.61 5.64 -7.00
C VAL A 142 -16.00 5.15 -6.57
N ASN A 143 -16.96 6.06 -6.41
CA ASN A 143 -18.33 5.67 -6.06
C ASN A 143 -19.03 4.86 -7.17
N ARG A 144 -18.70 5.09 -8.44
CA ARG A 144 -19.18 4.26 -9.55
C ARG A 144 -18.52 2.88 -9.54
N PHE A 145 -17.21 2.81 -9.28
CA PHE A 145 -16.52 1.54 -9.09
C PHE A 145 -17.14 0.68 -7.98
N PHE A 146 -17.46 1.26 -6.82
CA PHE A 146 -18.10 0.51 -5.73
C PHE A 146 -19.51 0.01 -6.08
N LYS A 147 -20.19 0.61 -7.06
CA LYS A 147 -21.52 0.17 -7.52
C LYS A 147 -21.45 -0.89 -8.61
N ASN A 148 -20.56 -0.68 -9.58
CA ASN A 148 -20.55 -1.45 -10.83
C ASN A 148 -19.41 -2.47 -10.90
N HIS A 149 -18.40 -2.33 -10.04
CA HIS A 149 -17.14 -3.10 -10.05
C HIS A 149 -16.40 -3.05 -11.40
N ASP A 150 -16.59 -1.98 -12.19
CA ASP A 150 -15.92 -1.79 -13.48
C ASP A 150 -14.53 -1.16 -13.29
N VAL A 151 -13.49 -1.86 -13.74
CA VAL A 151 -12.09 -1.41 -13.66
C VAL A 151 -11.88 -0.08 -14.38
N ALA A 152 -12.66 0.22 -15.43
CA ALA A 152 -12.54 1.48 -16.15
C ALA A 152 -12.82 2.72 -15.26
N ASP A 153 -13.69 2.58 -14.24
CA ASP A 153 -13.96 3.66 -13.29
C ASP A 153 -12.73 3.94 -12.38
N LEU A 154 -11.96 2.90 -12.02
CA LEU A 154 -10.70 3.08 -11.29
C LEU A 154 -9.62 3.73 -12.15
N ASP A 155 -9.50 3.31 -13.41
CA ASP A 155 -8.57 3.91 -14.37
C ASP A 155 -8.87 5.40 -14.57
N GLU A 156 -10.15 5.77 -14.65
CA GLU A 156 -10.57 7.17 -14.68
C GLU A 156 -10.11 7.92 -13.42
N CYS A 157 -10.39 7.38 -12.23
CA CYS A 157 -9.95 7.99 -10.98
C CYS A 157 -8.43 8.21 -10.95
N ILE A 158 -7.65 7.19 -11.30
CA ILE A 158 -6.19 7.24 -11.34
C ILE A 158 -5.73 8.30 -12.36
N ALA A 159 -6.32 8.37 -13.54
CA ALA A 159 -5.95 9.34 -14.57
C ALA A 159 -6.20 10.81 -14.17
N PHE A 160 -7.20 11.07 -13.33
CA PHE A 160 -7.45 12.40 -12.76
C PHE A 160 -6.43 12.76 -11.68
N LEU A 161 -6.05 11.79 -10.84
CA LEU A 161 -5.14 12.00 -9.71
C LEU A 161 -3.67 12.02 -10.14
N TYR A 162 -3.27 11.12 -11.04
CA TYR A 162 -1.89 10.85 -11.46
C TYR A 162 -1.66 11.31 -12.89
N ARG A 163 -0.87 12.38 -13.07
CA ARG A 163 -0.68 13.00 -14.39
C ARG A 163 0.77 13.35 -14.66
N LYS A 164 1.10 13.50 -15.95
CA LYS A 164 2.43 13.94 -16.37
C LYS A 164 2.73 15.32 -15.80
N ARG A 165 4.00 15.53 -15.44
CA ARG A 165 4.49 16.84 -14.99
C ARG A 165 4.27 17.90 -16.07
N SER A 166 3.75 19.05 -15.67
CA SER A 166 3.65 20.27 -16.46
C SER A 166 4.76 21.25 -16.08
N ARG A 167 5.08 22.18 -16.98
CA ARG A 167 5.96 23.33 -16.68
C ARG A 167 5.24 24.43 -15.90
N LYS A 168 3.91 24.45 -15.93
CA LYS A 168 3.07 25.43 -15.23
C LYS A 168 2.30 24.71 -14.12
N ALA A 169 2.20 25.36 -12.97
CA ALA A 169 1.36 24.92 -11.87
C ALA A 169 -0.12 25.06 -12.26
N ASN A 170 -0.95 24.12 -11.79
CA ASN A 170 -2.39 24.20 -11.87
C ASN A 170 -2.94 25.20 -10.84
N ARG A 171 -4.26 25.37 -10.80
CA ARG A 171 -4.92 26.27 -9.82
C ARG A 171 -4.68 25.89 -8.35
N ALA A 172 -4.37 24.63 -8.08
CA ALA A 172 -4.06 24.11 -6.75
C ALA A 172 -2.55 24.08 -6.43
N GLY A 173 -1.70 24.68 -7.28
CA GLY A 173 -0.25 24.75 -7.07
C GLY A 173 0.54 23.51 -7.50
N ARG A 174 -0.14 22.45 -7.97
CA ARG A 174 0.47 21.20 -8.42
C ARG A 174 1.04 21.34 -9.84
N MET A 175 2.25 20.82 -10.07
CA MET A 175 2.97 20.91 -11.36
C MET A 175 2.45 19.88 -12.38
N VAL A 176 1.16 19.92 -12.68
CA VAL A 176 0.44 19.02 -13.61
C VAL A 176 -0.53 19.85 -14.43
N PRO A 177 -0.94 19.40 -15.63
CA PRO A 177 -1.94 20.13 -16.40
C PRO A 177 -3.28 20.16 -15.64
N ASP A 178 -4.03 21.26 -15.79
CA ASP A 178 -5.44 21.30 -15.40
C ASP A 178 -6.21 20.24 -16.20
N VAL A 179 -7.13 19.55 -15.55
CA VAL A 179 -8.04 18.62 -16.22
C VAL A 179 -9.46 19.15 -16.14
N ASP A 180 -10.10 19.15 -17.29
CA ASP A 180 -11.51 19.44 -17.47
C ASP A 180 -12.19 18.22 -18.14
N GLN A 181 -13.52 18.10 -18.02
CA GLN A 181 -14.31 16.99 -18.58
C GLN A 181 -14.04 16.77 -20.07
N ARG A 182 -13.73 17.85 -20.79
CA ARG A 182 -13.43 17.83 -22.23
C ARG A 182 -12.08 17.18 -22.57
N ASN A 183 -11.12 17.24 -21.64
CA ASN A 183 -9.76 16.70 -21.82
C ASN A 183 -9.52 15.39 -21.06
N ALA A 184 -10.43 15.02 -20.15
CA ALA A 184 -10.33 13.83 -19.29
C ALA A 184 -10.01 12.54 -20.08
N ARG A 185 -10.71 12.29 -21.20
CA ARG A 185 -10.49 11.09 -22.05
C ARG A 185 -9.05 10.95 -22.55
N ARG A 186 -8.35 12.05 -22.83
CA ARG A 186 -6.94 12.04 -23.27
C ARG A 186 -5.98 11.66 -22.15
N HIS A 187 -6.37 11.87 -20.89
CA HIS A 187 -5.58 11.49 -19.73
C HIS A 187 -5.82 10.03 -19.34
N ILE A 188 -7.05 9.52 -19.51
CA ILE A 188 -7.42 8.12 -19.24
C ILE A 188 -6.61 7.15 -20.10
N HIS A 189 -6.56 7.36 -21.43
CA HIS A 189 -5.76 6.52 -22.35
C HIS A 189 -4.24 6.53 -22.11
N ARG A 190 -3.75 7.39 -21.21
CA ARG A 190 -2.31 7.49 -20.89
C ARG A 190 -1.98 6.88 -19.53
N ALA A 191 -2.98 6.52 -18.74
CA ALA A 191 -2.84 5.88 -17.45
C ALA A 191 -2.95 4.34 -17.56
N SER A 192 -3.77 3.87 -18.50
CA SER A 192 -3.91 2.45 -18.90
C SER A 192 -2.70 1.90 -19.65
#